data_AF-A0AAD4TSZ0-F1
#
_entry.id   AF-A0AAD4TSZ0-F1
#
_cell.length_a   1.000
_cell.length_b   1.000
_cell.length_c   1.000
_cell.angle_alpha   90.00
_cell.angle_beta   90.00
_cell.angle_gamma   90.00
#
_symmetry.space_group_name_H-M   'P 1'
#
loop_
_entity.id
_entity.type
_entity.pdbx_description
1 polymer ?
#
loop_
_entity_poly.entity_id
_entity_poly.type
_entity_poly.pdbx_seq_one_letter_code
_entity_poly.pdbx_strand_id
1 'polypeptide(L)'
;MSPLGLSLAQRDSQSLKSVAETYTAPLDLKMALIQTNKDLISKGIKEFNILLNQQVFSDPAISEEAMVTVVNDWVSFYINYYKKQLSGEQQEQDRVLQEFRQELDTLSASFLEKYRNFLKSS
;
A
#
# COMPACT_ATOMS: atom_id res chain seq x y z
N MET A 1 -36.95 -43.51 -27.88
CA MET A 1 -36.21 -42.23 -27.77
C MET A 1 -35.20 -42.39 -26.65
N SER A 2 -33.94 -42.64 -26.96
CA SER A 2 -32.87 -42.74 -25.96
C SER A 2 -32.15 -41.38 -25.88
N PRO A 3 -31.84 -40.85 -24.68
CA PRO A 3 -31.11 -39.60 -24.59
C PRO A 3 -29.66 -39.83 -25.02
N LEU A 4 -29.19 -39.04 -25.97
CA LEU A 4 -27.78 -38.96 -26.37
C LEU A 4 -26.94 -38.59 -25.14
N GLY A 5 -26.22 -39.58 -24.59
CA GLY A 5 -25.25 -39.37 -23.53
C GLY A 5 -24.03 -38.62 -24.05
N LEU A 6 -23.64 -37.54 -23.36
CA LEU A 6 -22.43 -36.76 -23.63
C LEU A 6 -21.19 -37.66 -23.70
N SER A 7 -20.32 -37.39 -24.68
CA SER A 7 -19.03 -38.08 -24.88
C SER A 7 -18.09 -37.88 -23.69
N LEU A 8 -17.23 -38.87 -23.39
CA LEU A 8 -16.23 -38.78 -22.33
C LEU A 8 -15.39 -37.49 -22.43
N ALA A 9 -14.99 -37.10 -23.64
CA ALA A 9 -14.20 -35.89 -23.87
C ALA A 9 -14.95 -34.60 -23.47
N GLN A 10 -16.28 -34.59 -23.58
CA GLN A 10 -17.11 -33.46 -23.17
C GLN A 10 -17.26 -33.40 -21.64
N ARG A 11 -17.30 -34.55 -20.98
CA ARG A 11 -17.33 -34.63 -19.50
C ARG A 11 -16.00 -34.17 -18.89
N ASP A 12 -14.88 -34.58 -19.47
CA ASP A 12 -13.56 -34.19 -18.99
C ASP A 12 -13.33 -32.67 -19.19
N SER A 13 -13.78 -32.12 -20.32
CA SER A 13 -13.73 -30.67 -20.55
C SER A 13 -14.63 -29.88 -19.60
N GLN A 14 -15.82 -30.38 -19.26
CA GLN A 14 -16.69 -29.75 -18.27
C GLN A 14 -16.14 -29.86 -16.84
N SER A 15 -15.55 -31.00 -16.49
CA SER A 15 -14.90 -31.20 -15.19
C SER A 15 -13.72 -30.25 -15.01
N LEU A 16 -12.90 -30.05 -16.06
CA LEU A 16 -11.80 -29.08 -16.02
C LEU A 16 -12.30 -27.62 -15.96
N LYS A 17 -13.41 -27.29 -16.62
CA LYS A 17 -14.04 -25.96 -16.53
C LYS A 17 -14.62 -25.67 -15.13
N SER A 18 -15.30 -26.64 -14.50
CA SER A 18 -15.83 -26.47 -13.14
C SER A 18 -14.73 -26.35 -12.09
N VAL A 19 -13.59 -27.02 -12.32
CA VAL A 19 -12.40 -26.90 -11.47
C VAL A 19 -11.69 -25.56 -11.70
N ALA A 20 -11.69 -25.02 -12.93
CA ALA A 20 -11.15 -23.69 -13.20
C ALA A 20 -11.99 -22.55 -12.60
N GLU A 21 -13.32 -22.69 -12.58
CA GLU A 21 -14.27 -21.72 -11.98
C GLU A 21 -14.21 -21.67 -10.44
N THR A 22 -13.54 -22.65 -9.80
CA THR A 22 -13.37 -22.72 -8.34
C THR A 22 -12.07 -22.10 -7.82
N TYR A 23 -11.22 -21.52 -8.68
CA TYR A 23 -10.01 -20.80 -8.25
C TYR A 23 -10.19 -19.29 -8.06
N THR A 24 -11.39 -18.77 -8.22
CA THR A 24 -11.73 -17.42 -7.76
C THR A 24 -11.95 -17.46 -6.25
N ALA A 25 -11.11 -16.75 -5.49
CA ALA A 25 -11.29 -16.57 -4.06
C ALA A 25 -12.74 -16.11 -3.77
N PRO A 26 -13.40 -16.63 -2.72
CA PRO A 26 -14.71 -16.16 -2.31
C PRO A 26 -14.69 -14.63 -2.15
N LEU A 27 -15.75 -13.94 -2.59
CA LEU A 27 -15.83 -12.48 -2.52
C LEU A 27 -15.57 -11.94 -1.10
N ASP A 28 -15.96 -12.70 -0.07
CA ASP A 28 -15.69 -12.38 1.33
C ASP A 28 -14.19 -12.35 1.66
N LEU A 29 -13.40 -13.28 1.09
CA LEU A 29 -11.95 -13.31 1.27
C LEU A 29 -11.28 -12.13 0.56
N LYS A 30 -11.76 -11.78 -0.64
CA LYS A 30 -11.25 -10.61 -1.39
C LYS A 30 -11.50 -9.31 -0.63
N MET A 31 -12.70 -9.13 -0.09
CA MET A 31 -13.05 -7.98 0.73
C MET A 31 -12.22 -7.91 2.03
N ALA A 32 -11.98 -9.06 2.68
CA ALA A 32 -11.13 -9.12 3.87
C ALA A 32 -9.67 -8.72 3.59
N LEU A 33 -9.11 -9.14 2.44
CA LEU A 33 -7.76 -8.75 2.02
C LEU A 33 -7.65 -7.25 1.74
N ILE A 34 -8.65 -6.67 1.06
CA ILE A 34 -8.70 -5.22 0.81
C ILE A 34 -8.73 -4.45 2.13
N GLN A 35 -9.55 -4.89 3.10
CA GLN A 35 -9.62 -4.22 4.39
C GLN A 35 -8.30 -4.36 5.17
N THR A 36 -7.69 -5.54 5.15
CA THR A 36 -6.38 -5.79 5.80
C THR A 36 -5.30 -4.85 5.25
N ASN A 37 -5.25 -4.68 3.92
CA ASN A 37 -4.32 -3.76 3.27
C ASN A 37 -4.57 -2.29 3.68
N LYS A 38 -5.84 -1.88 3.77
CA LYS A 38 -6.21 -0.53 4.24
C LYS A 38 -5.79 -0.28 5.69
N ASP A 39 -5.97 -1.26 6.55
CA ASP A 39 -5.58 -1.16 7.96
C ASP A 39 -4.05 -1.06 8.11
N LEU A 40 -3.31 -1.83 7.30
CA LEU A 40 -1.85 -1.76 7.23
C LEU A 40 -1.36 -0.36 6.82
N ILE A 41 -1.90 0.22 5.76
CA ILE A 41 -1.47 1.57 5.35
C ILE A 41 -1.92 2.64 6.35
N SER A 42 -3.11 2.50 6.97
CA SER A 42 -3.57 3.43 8.02
C SER A 42 -2.62 3.43 9.21
N LYS A 43 -2.10 2.25 9.59
CA LYS A 43 -1.05 2.11 10.59
C LYS A 43 0.24 2.82 10.14
N GLY A 44 0.68 2.60 8.91
CA GLY A 44 1.89 3.25 8.35
C GLY A 44 1.81 4.77 8.34
N ILE A 45 0.66 5.33 7.96
CA ILE A 45 0.41 6.78 7.98
C ILE A 45 0.52 7.34 9.41
N LYS A 46 -0.07 6.64 10.39
CA LYS A 46 0.00 7.05 11.80
C LYS A 46 1.43 7.02 12.33
N GLU A 47 2.17 5.94 12.06
CA GLU A 47 3.56 5.79 12.49
C GLU A 47 4.46 6.85 11.85
N PHE A 48 4.27 7.14 10.55
CA PHE A 48 5.02 8.19 9.87
C PHE A 48 4.71 9.58 10.44
N ASN A 49 3.43 9.89 10.71
CA ASN A 49 3.07 11.16 11.35
C ASN A 49 3.68 11.28 12.77
N ILE A 50 3.75 10.19 13.53
CA ILE A 50 4.44 10.18 14.82
C ILE A 50 5.93 10.47 14.65
N LEU A 51 6.59 9.81 13.69
CA LEU A 51 8.01 10.04 13.37
C LEU A 51 8.28 11.52 13.08
N LEU A 52 7.46 12.15 12.23
CA LEU A 52 7.61 13.57 11.89
C LEU A 52 7.39 14.50 13.10
N ASN A 53 6.39 14.23 13.93
CA ASN A 53 6.10 15.06 15.10
C ASN A 53 7.10 14.89 16.25
N GLN A 54 7.91 13.84 16.24
CA GLN A 54 9.00 13.64 17.21
C GLN A 54 10.29 14.39 16.84
N GLN A 55 10.39 14.92 15.61
CA GLN A 55 11.59 15.66 15.21
C GLN A 55 11.67 16.98 15.98
N VAL A 56 12.81 17.18 16.65
CA VAL A 56 13.12 18.42 17.34
C VAL A 56 14.09 19.21 16.46
N PHE A 57 13.71 20.43 16.11
CA PHE A 57 14.60 21.33 15.38
C PHE A 57 15.50 22.05 16.36
N SER A 58 16.82 21.98 16.15
CA SER A 58 17.82 22.54 17.04
C SER A 58 19.03 23.04 16.25
N ASP A 59 19.74 24.02 16.82
CA ASP A 59 20.96 24.55 16.24
C ASP A 59 22.21 23.73 16.64
N PRO A 60 23.17 23.53 15.73
CA PRO A 60 23.15 23.97 14.33
C PRO A 60 22.23 23.10 13.46
N ALA A 61 21.33 23.74 12.71
CA ALA A 61 20.43 23.07 11.81
C ALA A 61 21.12 22.61 10.53
N ILE A 62 20.66 21.49 9.96
CA ILE A 62 21.04 21.11 8.58
C ILE A 62 20.39 22.05 7.56
N SER A 63 20.80 21.98 6.29
CA SER A 63 20.15 22.77 5.24
C SER A 63 18.74 22.24 4.93
N GLU A 64 17.89 23.08 4.34
CA GLU A 64 16.57 22.65 3.83
C GLU A 64 16.70 21.48 2.85
N GLU A 65 17.68 21.55 1.93
CA GLU A 65 17.96 20.49 0.96
C GLU A 65 18.28 19.15 1.65
N ALA A 66 19.13 19.18 2.67
CA ALA A 66 19.49 17.97 3.42
C ALA A 66 18.27 17.37 4.14
N MET A 67 17.40 18.21 4.72
CA MET A 67 16.17 17.74 5.35
C MET A 67 15.19 17.14 4.34
N VAL A 68 15.08 17.73 3.14
CA VAL A 68 14.28 17.16 2.05
C VAL A 68 14.77 15.76 1.68
N THR A 69 16.10 15.56 1.58
CA THR A 69 16.67 14.22 1.35
C THR A 69 16.29 13.24 2.46
N VAL A 70 16.44 13.63 3.73
CA VAL A 70 16.07 12.78 4.88
C VAL A 70 14.61 12.35 4.83
N VAL A 71 13.69 13.29 4.57
CA VAL A 71 12.26 13.01 4.50
C VAL A 71 11.94 12.08 3.31
N ASN A 72 12.56 12.31 2.15
CA ASN A 72 12.41 11.43 0.98
C ASN A 72 12.92 10.00 1.24
N ASP A 73 14.01 9.87 2.00
CA ASP A 73 14.53 8.57 2.42
C ASP A 73 13.57 7.85 3.37
N TRP A 74 12.94 8.57 4.31
CA TRP A 74 11.90 8.01 5.17
C TRP A 74 10.67 7.57 4.38
N VAL A 75 10.17 8.39 3.45
CA VAL A 75 9.06 7.99 2.56
C VAL A 75 9.42 6.71 1.81
N SER A 76 10.60 6.66 1.20
CA SER A 76 11.08 5.48 0.48
C SER A 76 11.17 4.24 1.38
N PHE A 77 11.65 4.41 2.62
CA PHE A 77 11.70 3.34 3.61
C PHE A 77 10.30 2.78 3.92
N TYR A 78 9.35 3.65 4.24
CA TYR A 78 7.97 3.24 4.57
C TYR A 78 7.31 2.53 3.39
N ILE A 79 7.41 3.09 2.17
CA ILE A 79 6.86 2.46 0.97
C ILE A 79 7.44 1.05 0.76
N ASN A 80 8.76 0.92 0.84
CA ASN A 80 9.43 -0.37 0.63
C ASN A 80 9.11 -1.40 1.74
N TYR A 81 8.90 -0.94 2.97
CA TYR A 81 8.53 -1.79 4.10
C TYR A 81 7.10 -2.33 3.97
N TYR A 82 6.13 -1.46 3.68
CA TYR A 82 4.72 -1.86 3.58
C TYR A 82 4.40 -2.60 2.29
N LYS A 83 5.07 -2.29 1.17
CA LYS A 83 4.91 -3.02 -0.10
C LYS A 83 5.06 -4.53 0.04
N LYS A 84 5.97 -4.99 0.91
CA LYS A 84 6.22 -6.41 1.14
C LYS A 84 5.14 -7.12 1.98
N GLN A 85 4.24 -6.36 2.59
CA GLN A 85 3.19 -6.85 3.49
C GLN A 85 1.80 -6.83 2.84
N LEU A 86 1.65 -6.16 1.69
CA LEU A 86 0.40 -6.13 0.96
C LEU A 86 0.09 -7.50 0.36
N SER A 87 -1.19 -7.85 0.38
CA SER A 87 -1.71 -9.10 -0.17
C SER A 87 -2.75 -8.82 -1.25
N GLY A 88 -3.15 -9.84 -2.03
CA GLY A 88 -4.17 -9.69 -3.07
C GLY A 88 -3.58 -9.41 -4.45
N GLU A 89 -4.44 -8.97 -5.38
CA GLU A 89 -4.07 -8.77 -6.79
C GLU A 89 -3.13 -7.57 -6.97
N GLN A 90 -2.22 -7.64 -7.95
CA GLN A 90 -1.22 -6.60 -8.20
C GLN A 90 -1.86 -5.21 -8.37
N GLN A 91 -2.98 -5.13 -9.10
CA GLN A 91 -3.70 -3.86 -9.31
C GLN A 91 -4.21 -3.25 -8.00
N GLU A 92 -4.67 -4.08 -7.05
CA GLU A 92 -5.13 -3.61 -5.75
C GLU A 92 -3.96 -3.16 -4.89
N GLN A 93 -2.85 -3.90 -4.91
CA GLN A 93 -1.63 -3.52 -4.22
C GLN A 93 -1.08 -2.18 -4.75
N ASP A 94 -1.03 -2.00 -6.07
CA ASP A 94 -0.54 -0.78 -6.71
C ASP A 94 -1.41 0.43 -6.33
N ARG A 95 -2.74 0.26 -6.31
CA ARG A 95 -3.66 1.30 -5.87
C ARG A 95 -3.43 1.69 -4.42
N VAL A 96 -3.34 0.70 -3.53
CA VAL A 96 -3.11 0.93 -2.09
C VAL A 96 -1.76 1.61 -1.86
N LEU A 97 -0.72 1.23 -2.60
CA LEU A 97 0.60 1.88 -2.53
C LEU A 97 0.58 3.33 -3.02
N GLN A 98 -0.19 3.61 -4.08
CA GLN A 98 -0.34 4.98 -4.59
C GLN A 98 -1.05 5.87 -3.56
N GLU A 99 -2.15 5.38 -2.99
CA GLU A 99 -2.89 6.08 -1.93
C GLU A 99 -1.97 6.32 -0.72
N PHE A 100 -1.20 5.30 -0.30
CA PHE A 100 -0.25 5.43 0.79
C PHE A 100 0.84 6.46 0.51
N ARG A 101 1.44 6.44 -0.68
CA ARG A 101 2.48 7.40 -1.08
C ARG A 101 1.97 8.83 -1.04
N GLN A 102 0.76 9.07 -1.54
CA GLN A 102 0.14 10.39 -1.55
C GLN A 102 -0.04 10.96 -0.14
N GLU A 103 -0.47 10.13 0.81
CA GLU A 103 -0.63 10.54 2.21
C GLU A 103 0.72 10.86 2.87
N LEU A 104 1.75 10.04 2.62
CA LEU A 104 3.10 10.30 3.11
C LEU A 104 3.69 11.59 2.54
N ASP A 105 3.52 11.85 1.25
CA ASP A 105 3.99 13.07 0.59
C ASP A 105 3.26 14.30 1.16
N THR A 106 1.96 14.19 1.47
CA THR A 106 1.17 15.27 2.09
C THR A 106 1.68 15.61 3.50
N LEU A 107 1.91 14.59 4.33
CA LEU A 107 2.48 14.78 5.68
C LEU A 107 3.89 15.38 5.61
N SER A 108 4.70 14.90 4.66
CA SER A 108 6.05 15.38 4.40
C SER A 108 6.07 16.85 4.03
N ALA A 109 5.17 17.29 3.15
CA ALA A 109 5.06 18.69 2.74
C ALA A 109 4.75 19.61 3.93
N SER A 110 3.80 19.24 4.78
CA SER A 110 3.46 20.02 5.99
C SER A 110 4.63 20.08 6.97
N PHE A 111 5.38 18.99 7.13
CA PHE A 111 6.57 18.94 7.97
C PHE A 111 7.70 19.85 7.44
N LEU A 112 8.00 19.75 6.14
CA LEU A 112 9.05 20.55 5.50
C LEU A 112 8.72 22.05 5.52
N GLU A 113 7.45 22.43 5.44
CA GLU A 113 7.02 23.82 5.63
C GLU A 113 7.36 24.34 7.04
N LYS A 114 7.07 23.54 8.09
CA LYS A 114 7.44 23.89 9.47
C LYS A 114 8.96 24.03 9.62
N TYR A 115 9.72 23.12 9.01
CA TYR A 115 11.18 23.17 9.05
C TYR A 115 11.74 24.41 8.35
N ARG A 116 11.22 24.77 7.17
CA ARG A 116 11.59 25.99 6.46
C ARG A 116 11.31 27.24 7.29
N ASN A 117 10.18 27.26 8.01
CA ASN A 117 9.85 28.38 8.89
C ASN A 117 10.83 28.49 10.07
N PHE A 118 11.23 27.36 10.65
CA PHE A 118 12.29 27.32 11.68
C PHE A 118 13.60 27.91 11.16
N LEU A 119 14.08 27.48 9.99
CA LEU A 119 15.33 28.01 9.40
C LEU A 119 15.30 29.52 9.13
N LYS A 120 14.13 30.10 8.86
CA LYS A 120 13.97 31.56 8.66
C LYS A 120 13.91 32.34 9.97
N SER A 121 13.56 31.69 11.06
CA SER A 121 13.43 32.30 12.40
C SER A 121 14.68 32.17 13.26
N SER A 122 15.61 31.27 12.86
CA SER A 122 16.92 31.06 13.49
C SER A 122 17.96 32.09 13.08
#